data_AF-A0A2W5GBF9-F1
#
_entry.id   AF-A0A2W5GBF9-F1
#
_cell.length_a   1.000
_cell.length_b   1.000
_cell.length_c   1.000
_cell.angle_alpha   90.00
_cell.angle_beta   90.00
_cell.angle_gamma   90.00
#
_symmetry.space_group_name_H-M   'P 1'
#
loop_
_entity.id
_entity.type
_entity.pdbx_description
1 polymer ?
#
loop_
_entity_poly.entity_id
_entity_poly.type
_entity_poly.pdbx_seq_one_letter_code
_entity_poly.pdbx_strand_id
1 'polypeptide(L)'
;MKVIDNILYIEACEFIKTDKNPTGIVPEGTYKSLYTRNKIQTLGRGGNGNQVLIDFETLPQLYKNLVWETFGDPYQYAAKQPLRDMVKPDPKARQFFENYELPNGDQLSDEYKLHWSNGAAILNAFATLLSDKRKLKKDWNISIGDFWKLATELVKDAYIMRRFPHSLPSSERHLKPRFNAFVKD
;
A
#
# COMPACT_ATOMS: atom_id res chain seq x y z
N MET A 1 -0.40 6.94 -5.58
CA MET A 1 -0.86 7.57 -6.84
C MET A 1 -2.34 7.28 -6.93
N LYS A 2 -3.13 8.00 -7.71
CA LYS A 2 -4.53 7.65 -7.96
C LYS A 2 -5.06 8.38 -9.18
N VAL A 3 -6.09 7.81 -9.80
CA VAL A 3 -6.79 8.45 -10.90
C VAL A 3 -8.05 9.11 -10.35
N ILE A 4 -8.22 10.41 -10.62
CA ILE A 4 -9.41 11.19 -10.27
C ILE A 4 -9.82 11.95 -11.53
N ASP A 5 -11.09 11.83 -11.94
CA ASP A 5 -11.62 12.47 -13.14
C ASP A 5 -10.75 12.22 -14.40
N ASN A 6 -10.26 10.99 -14.56
CA ASN A 6 -9.40 10.55 -15.65
C ASN A 6 -8.00 11.22 -15.69
N ILE A 7 -7.61 11.91 -14.63
CA ILE A 7 -6.27 12.49 -14.46
C ILE A 7 -5.48 11.66 -13.45
N LEU A 8 -4.25 11.33 -13.80
CA LEU A 8 -3.33 10.62 -12.93
C LEU A 8 -2.65 11.59 -11.97
N TYR A 9 -2.78 11.32 -10.68
CA TYR A 9 -2.12 12.08 -9.62
C TYR A 9 -1.09 11.24 -8.88
N ILE A 10 0.05 11.84 -8.58
CA ILE A 10 1.05 11.31 -7.65
C ILE A 10 0.81 11.90 -6.27
N GLU A 11 0.83 11.07 -5.23
CA GLU A 11 0.71 11.59 -3.88
C GLU A 11 2.02 12.25 -3.46
N ALA A 12 1.93 13.37 -2.74
CA ALA A 12 3.12 14.07 -2.27
C ALA A 12 4.05 13.17 -1.42
N CYS A 13 3.51 12.20 -0.68
CA CYS A 13 4.30 11.22 0.06
C CYS A 13 4.98 10.15 -0.81
N GLU A 14 4.66 10.03 -2.10
CA GLU A 14 5.43 9.19 -3.04
C GLU A 14 6.46 10.02 -3.80
N PHE A 15 6.14 11.27 -4.09
CA PHE A 15 7.02 12.16 -4.84
C PHE A 15 8.13 12.77 -3.98
N ILE A 16 7.81 13.16 -2.74
CA ILE A 16 8.70 13.94 -1.88
C ILE A 16 9.45 13.04 -0.90
N LYS A 17 10.78 13.14 -0.94
CA LYS A 17 11.68 12.50 0.01
C LYS A 17 11.75 13.32 1.29
N THR A 18 11.47 12.67 2.42
CA THR A 18 11.53 13.23 3.78
C THR A 18 12.18 12.21 4.72
N ASP A 19 12.54 12.61 5.94
CA ASP A 19 13.08 11.66 6.93
C ASP A 19 12.09 10.53 7.26
N LYS A 20 10.78 10.84 7.22
CA LYS A 20 9.70 9.87 7.42
C LYS A 20 9.37 9.06 6.16
N ASN A 21 9.90 9.47 5.01
CA ASN A 21 9.72 8.81 3.72
C ASN A 21 11.01 8.91 2.87
N PRO A 22 12.02 8.10 3.19
CA PRO A 22 13.33 8.19 2.53
C PRO A 22 13.32 7.70 1.07
N THR A 23 12.21 7.12 0.62
CA THR A 23 12.02 6.52 -0.71
C THR A 23 11.29 7.46 -1.68
N GLY A 24 11.04 8.71 -1.31
CA GLY A 24 10.51 9.70 -2.23
C GLY A 24 11.47 9.98 -3.41
N ILE A 25 10.91 10.36 -4.54
CA ILE A 25 11.64 10.55 -5.80
C ILE A 25 12.56 11.78 -5.75
N VAL A 26 12.08 12.89 -5.19
CA VAL A 26 12.80 14.16 -5.17
C VAL A 26 12.94 14.72 -3.76
N PRO A 27 14.03 15.45 -3.45
CA PRO A 27 14.12 16.22 -2.22
C PRO A 27 12.97 17.25 -2.11
N GLU A 28 12.57 17.58 -0.87
CA GLU A 28 11.51 18.57 -0.61
C GLU A 28 11.78 19.94 -1.27
N GLY A 29 13.04 20.39 -1.29
CA GLY A 29 13.43 21.64 -1.94
C GLY A 29 13.13 21.65 -3.45
N THR A 30 13.30 20.51 -4.13
CA THR A 30 12.97 20.36 -5.55
C THR A 30 11.48 20.51 -5.78
N TYR A 31 10.66 19.83 -4.97
CA TYR A 31 9.20 19.97 -5.03
C TYR A 31 8.75 21.43 -4.81
N LYS A 32 9.28 22.11 -3.77
CA LYS A 32 8.97 23.52 -3.49
C LYS A 32 9.33 24.44 -4.65
N SER A 33 10.49 24.22 -5.28
CA SER A 33 10.92 24.98 -6.46
C SER A 33 9.99 24.78 -7.65
N LEU A 34 9.57 23.53 -7.93
CA LEU A 34 8.62 23.23 -9.00
C LEU A 34 7.27 23.88 -8.77
N TYR A 35 6.76 23.79 -7.54
CA TYR A 35 5.49 24.39 -7.14
C TYR A 35 5.51 25.92 -7.27
N THR A 36 6.49 26.59 -6.66
CA THR A 36 6.60 28.06 -6.67
C THR A 36 6.80 28.66 -8.06
N ARG A 37 7.43 27.90 -8.97
CA ARG A 37 7.63 28.32 -10.38
C ARG A 37 6.48 27.92 -11.31
N ASN A 38 5.37 27.42 -10.77
CA ASN A 38 4.21 26.93 -11.52
C ASN A 38 4.58 25.88 -12.59
N LYS A 39 5.56 25.02 -12.29
CA LYS A 39 5.98 23.94 -13.19
C LYS A 39 5.22 22.64 -12.95
N ILE A 40 4.39 22.58 -11.93
CA ILE A 40 3.50 21.45 -11.61
C ILE A 40 2.15 22.00 -11.20
N GLN A 41 1.09 21.25 -11.47
CA GLN A 41 -0.23 21.50 -10.90
C GLN A 41 -0.47 20.57 -9.73
N THR A 42 -1.14 21.08 -8.70
CA THR A 42 -1.47 20.30 -7.51
C THR A 42 -2.93 20.45 -7.15
N LEU A 43 -3.53 19.34 -6.71
CA LEU A 43 -4.86 19.31 -6.12
C LEU A 43 -4.74 19.16 -4.59
N GLY A 44 -5.50 19.98 -3.86
CA GLY A 44 -5.48 20.04 -2.39
C GLY A 44 -4.44 21.02 -1.82
N ARG A 45 -4.62 21.40 -0.55
CA ARG A 45 -3.74 22.36 0.17
C ARG A 45 -2.82 21.74 1.22
N GLY A 46 -2.93 20.43 1.46
CA GLY A 46 -2.23 19.74 2.56
C GLY A 46 -2.79 20.11 3.94
N GLY A 47 -2.55 19.25 4.95
CA GLY A 47 -2.95 19.47 6.35
C GLY A 47 -4.15 18.64 6.82
N ASN A 48 -4.29 18.42 8.15
CA ASN A 48 -5.34 17.59 8.79
C ASN A 48 -5.60 16.24 8.09
N GLY A 49 -4.55 15.52 7.71
CA GLY A 49 -4.66 14.22 7.05
C GLY A 49 -4.94 14.29 5.54
N ASN A 50 -5.15 15.47 4.97
CA ASN A 50 -5.29 15.65 3.53
C ASN A 50 -3.93 15.62 2.85
N GLN A 51 -3.76 14.71 1.89
CA GLN A 51 -2.58 14.66 1.03
C GLN A 51 -2.69 15.65 -0.12
N VAL A 52 -1.56 16.25 -0.47
CA VAL A 52 -1.42 17.00 -1.73
C VAL A 52 -1.22 16.00 -2.86
N LEU A 53 -1.93 16.22 -3.96
CA LEU A 53 -1.87 15.42 -5.18
C LEU A 53 -1.21 16.24 -6.27
N ILE A 54 -0.24 15.66 -6.98
CA ILE A 54 0.52 16.32 -8.04
C ILE A 54 0.06 15.72 -9.36
N ASP A 55 -0.41 16.55 -10.29
CA ASP A 55 -0.81 16.09 -11.61
C ASP A 55 0.42 15.57 -12.37
N PHE A 56 0.40 14.27 -12.67
CA PHE A 56 1.50 13.58 -13.32
C PHE A 56 1.83 14.21 -14.68
N GLU A 57 0.82 14.61 -15.45
CA GLU A 57 1.04 15.10 -16.81
C GLU A 57 1.70 16.48 -16.85
N THR A 58 1.58 17.23 -15.75
CA THR A 58 2.23 18.54 -15.62
C THR A 58 3.69 18.45 -15.18
N LEU A 59 4.17 17.29 -14.74
CA LEU A 59 5.56 17.14 -14.32
C LEU A 59 6.53 17.41 -15.47
N PRO A 60 7.64 18.13 -15.23
CA PRO A 60 8.74 18.19 -16.19
C PRO A 60 9.25 16.79 -16.55
N GLN A 61 9.67 16.58 -17.79
CA GLN A 61 10.01 15.27 -18.34
C GLN A 61 11.03 14.49 -17.49
N LEU A 62 12.02 15.17 -16.91
CA LEU A 62 12.99 14.57 -16.00
C LEU A 62 12.30 13.82 -14.85
N TYR A 63 11.30 14.44 -14.23
CA TYR A 63 10.59 13.84 -13.09
C TYR A 63 9.57 12.81 -13.53
N LYS A 64 8.95 12.94 -14.71
CA LYS A 64 8.17 11.85 -15.30
C LYS A 64 9.04 10.60 -15.44
N ASN A 65 10.25 10.71 -16.00
CA ASN A 65 11.16 9.58 -16.17
C ASN A 65 11.51 8.92 -14.82
N LEU A 66 11.81 9.71 -13.78
CA LEU A 66 12.09 9.17 -12.45
C LEU A 66 10.90 8.41 -11.85
N VAL A 67 9.66 8.88 -12.11
CA VAL A 67 8.44 8.16 -11.70
C VAL A 67 8.37 6.81 -12.42
N TRP A 68 8.61 6.79 -13.74
CA TRP A 68 8.65 5.56 -14.54
C TRP A 68 9.72 4.58 -14.03
N GLU A 69 10.92 5.06 -13.74
CA GLU A 69 12.02 4.25 -13.21
C GLU A 69 11.71 3.68 -11.82
N THR A 70 11.02 4.45 -10.98
CA THR A 70 10.73 4.06 -9.59
C THR A 70 9.54 3.10 -9.49
N PHE A 71 8.49 3.34 -10.27
CA PHE A 71 7.20 2.68 -10.11
C PHE A 71 6.78 1.82 -11.31
N GLY A 72 7.54 1.85 -12.41
CA GLY A 72 7.11 1.28 -13.68
C GLY A 72 6.03 2.14 -14.33
N ASP A 73 5.08 1.51 -15.01
CA ASP A 73 3.93 2.22 -15.59
C ASP A 73 3.07 2.89 -14.50
N PRO A 74 3.02 4.24 -14.43
CA PRO A 74 2.29 4.96 -13.39
C PRO A 74 0.78 4.72 -13.42
N TYR A 75 0.22 4.45 -14.61
CA TYR A 75 -1.20 4.16 -14.77
C TYR A 75 -1.54 2.76 -14.26
N GLN A 76 -0.70 1.77 -14.56
CA GLN A 76 -0.84 0.42 -13.99
C GLN A 76 -0.61 0.42 -12.47
N TYR A 77 0.36 1.20 -12.00
CA TYR A 77 0.61 1.39 -10.58
C TYR A 77 -0.60 2.01 -9.87
N ALA A 78 -1.25 3.00 -10.48
CA ALA A 78 -2.45 3.63 -9.95
C ALA A 78 -3.66 2.69 -9.96
N ALA A 79 -3.79 1.80 -10.96
CA ALA A 79 -4.85 0.80 -11.02
C ALA A 79 -4.83 -0.17 -9.82
N LYS A 80 -3.66 -0.39 -9.20
CA LYS A 80 -3.50 -1.24 -8.00
C LYS A 80 -3.85 -0.53 -6.68
N GLN A 81 -4.11 0.78 -6.70
CA GLN A 81 -4.32 1.58 -5.49
C GLN A 81 -5.57 1.19 -4.69
N PRO A 82 -6.73 0.93 -5.31
CA PRO A 82 -7.89 0.41 -4.57
C PRO A 82 -7.55 -0.84 -3.76
N LEU A 83 -6.69 -1.72 -4.29
CA LEU A 83 -6.27 -2.94 -3.58
C LEU A 83 -5.33 -2.62 -2.41
N ARG A 84 -4.45 -1.61 -2.54
CA ARG A 84 -3.57 -1.16 -1.45
C ARG A 84 -4.35 -0.50 -0.31
N ASP A 85 -5.35 0.31 -0.65
CA ASP A 85 -6.20 1.05 0.31
C ASP A 85 -7.06 0.13 1.21
N MET A 86 -7.25 -1.12 0.79
CA MET A 86 -7.89 -2.15 1.60
C MET A 86 -7.07 -2.53 2.83
N VAL A 87 -5.74 -2.44 2.76
CA VAL A 87 -4.85 -2.76 3.88
C VAL A 87 -4.78 -1.56 4.81
N LYS A 88 -5.27 -1.74 6.03
CA LYS A 88 -5.31 -0.70 7.06
C LYS A 88 -4.57 -1.19 8.31
N PRO A 89 -3.97 -0.29 9.10
CA PRO A 89 -3.43 -0.68 10.40
C PRO A 89 -4.50 -1.37 11.24
N ASP A 90 -4.10 -2.45 11.92
CA ASP A 90 -4.98 -3.25 12.77
C ASP A 90 -4.53 -3.12 14.23
N PRO A 91 -5.16 -2.21 15.01
CA PRO A 91 -4.81 -2.02 16.41
C PRO A 91 -5.04 -3.28 17.25
N LYS A 92 -6.02 -4.12 16.90
CA LYS A 92 -6.34 -5.35 17.64
C LYS A 92 -5.24 -6.38 17.43
N ALA A 93 -4.82 -6.59 16.18
CA ALA A 93 -3.71 -7.49 15.89
C ALA A 93 -2.41 -7.02 16.54
N ARG A 94 -2.16 -5.71 16.54
CA ARG A 94 -0.98 -5.13 17.21
C ARG A 94 -1.02 -5.40 18.72
N GLN A 95 -2.14 -5.10 19.38
CA GLN A 95 -2.31 -5.34 20.82
C GLN A 95 -2.18 -6.83 21.17
N PHE A 96 -2.69 -7.72 20.30
CA PHE A 96 -2.56 -9.16 20.49
C PHE A 96 -1.09 -9.59 20.52
N PHE A 97 -0.30 -9.24 19.50
CA PHE A 97 1.11 -9.64 19.43
C PHE A 97 2.01 -8.90 20.42
N GLU A 98 1.63 -7.69 20.86
CA GLU A 98 2.33 -6.99 21.95
C GLU A 98 2.28 -7.76 23.27
N ASN A 99 1.16 -8.47 23.54
CA ASN A 99 0.95 -9.25 24.76
C ASN A 99 1.10 -10.77 24.54
N TYR A 100 1.58 -11.20 23.37
CA TYR A 100 1.72 -12.61 23.05
C TYR A 100 2.96 -13.21 23.73
N GLU A 101 2.72 -14.24 24.54
CA GLU A 101 3.76 -15.03 25.19
C GLU A 101 3.98 -16.34 24.42
N LEU A 102 5.26 -16.63 24.15
CA LEU A 102 5.68 -17.89 23.57
C LEU A 102 5.50 -19.02 24.60
N PRO A 103 5.48 -20.30 24.16
CA PRO A 103 5.33 -21.44 25.08
C PRO A 103 6.41 -21.54 26.17
N ASN A 104 7.54 -20.88 25.97
CA ASN A 104 8.64 -20.80 26.93
C ASN A 104 8.51 -19.63 27.92
N GLY A 105 7.45 -18.81 27.83
CA GLY A 105 7.22 -17.64 28.66
C GLY A 105 7.87 -16.35 28.16
N ASP A 106 8.64 -16.39 27.06
CA ASP A 106 9.26 -15.21 26.49
C ASP A 106 8.27 -14.41 25.63
N GLN A 107 8.52 -13.10 25.51
CA GLN A 107 7.80 -12.29 24.54
C GLN A 107 8.41 -12.38 23.14
N LEU A 108 7.59 -12.11 22.12
CA LEU A 108 8.06 -11.90 20.76
C LEU A 108 9.02 -10.69 20.69
N SER A 109 10.03 -10.78 19.82
CA SER A 109 10.85 -9.61 19.48
C SER A 109 10.01 -8.55 18.77
N ASP A 110 10.45 -7.29 18.84
CA ASP A 110 9.74 -6.16 18.20
C ASP A 110 9.58 -6.35 16.68
N GLU A 111 10.57 -6.97 16.03
CA GLU A 111 10.50 -7.31 14.61
C GLU A 111 9.38 -8.32 14.33
N TYR A 112 9.29 -9.41 15.10
CA TYR A 112 8.21 -10.38 14.91
C TYR A 112 6.84 -9.80 15.25
N LYS A 113 6.73 -8.99 16.32
CA LYS A 113 5.50 -8.26 16.65
C LYS A 113 5.04 -7.39 15.49
N LEU A 114 5.94 -6.63 14.86
CA LEU A 114 5.65 -5.81 13.70
C LEU A 114 5.23 -6.65 12.48
N HIS A 115 6.02 -7.66 12.11
CA HIS A 115 5.75 -8.47 10.92
C HIS A 115 4.45 -9.27 11.02
N TRP A 116 4.14 -9.80 12.21
CA TRP A 116 2.96 -10.63 12.42
C TRP A 116 1.69 -9.79 12.54
N SER A 117 1.74 -8.65 13.23
CA SER A 117 0.61 -7.72 13.29
C SER A 117 0.25 -7.15 11.92
N ASN A 118 1.25 -6.76 11.11
CA ASN A 118 1.03 -6.33 9.72
C ASN A 118 0.52 -7.47 8.84
N GLY A 119 1.05 -8.68 9.02
CA GLY A 119 0.56 -9.87 8.33
C GLY A 119 -0.92 -10.12 8.61
N ALA A 120 -1.34 -10.04 9.88
CA ALA A 120 -2.73 -10.17 10.27
C ALA A 120 -3.61 -9.05 9.68
N ALA A 121 -3.14 -7.80 9.67
CA ALA A 121 -3.86 -6.69 9.05
C ALA A 121 -4.16 -6.94 7.56
N ILE A 122 -3.20 -7.50 6.81
CA ILE A 122 -3.39 -7.87 5.39
C ILE A 122 -4.37 -9.03 5.24
N LEU A 123 -4.26 -10.07 6.08
CA LEU A 123 -5.18 -11.20 6.04
C LEU A 123 -6.62 -10.79 6.41
N ASN A 124 -6.79 -9.85 7.34
CA ASN A 124 -8.08 -9.26 7.68
C ASN A 124 -8.67 -8.44 6.51
N ALA A 125 -7.84 -7.72 5.76
CA ALA A 125 -8.28 -7.07 4.52
C ALA A 125 -8.78 -8.09 3.49
N PHE A 126 -8.07 -9.22 3.33
CA PHE A 126 -8.51 -10.32 2.46
C PHE A 126 -9.82 -10.97 2.94
N ALA A 127 -9.97 -11.18 4.25
CA ALA A 127 -11.21 -11.71 4.83
C ALA A 127 -12.39 -10.79 4.55
N THR A 128 -12.18 -9.47 4.66
CA THR A 128 -13.20 -8.47 4.34
C THR A 128 -13.63 -8.55 2.86
N LEU A 129 -12.68 -8.65 1.93
CA LEU A 129 -12.98 -8.78 0.49
C LEU A 129 -13.68 -10.09 0.14
N LEU A 130 -13.32 -11.18 0.82
CA LEU A 130 -13.87 -12.51 0.57
C LEU A 130 -15.19 -12.78 1.30
N SER A 131 -15.58 -11.93 2.26
CA SER A 131 -16.83 -12.06 3.01
C SER A 131 -18.06 -12.00 2.11
N ASP A 132 -18.04 -11.15 1.07
CA ASP A 132 -19.08 -11.04 0.05
C ASP A 132 -18.53 -11.25 -1.36
N LYS A 133 -18.48 -12.52 -1.76
CA LYS A 133 -18.04 -12.95 -3.09
C LYS A 133 -18.87 -12.35 -4.23
N ARG A 134 -20.15 -12.04 -3.98
CA ARG A 134 -21.03 -11.43 -4.99
C ARG A 134 -20.65 -9.98 -5.20
N LYS A 135 -20.38 -9.26 -4.11
CA LYS A 135 -19.88 -7.88 -4.15
C LYS A 135 -18.52 -7.81 -4.85
N LEU A 136 -17.60 -8.72 -4.55
CA LEU A 136 -16.29 -8.77 -5.23
C LEU A 136 -16.44 -8.90 -6.76
N LYS A 137 -17.33 -9.77 -7.22
CA LYS A 137 -17.58 -9.93 -8.66
C LYS A 137 -18.35 -8.75 -9.25
N LYS A 138 -19.31 -8.18 -8.53
CA LYS A 138 -20.14 -7.07 -9.01
C LYS A 138 -19.36 -5.76 -9.11
N ASP A 139 -18.66 -5.41 -8.05
CA ASP A 139 -18.03 -4.10 -7.89
C ASP A 139 -16.65 -4.07 -8.59
N TRP A 140 -15.95 -5.21 -8.67
CA TRP A 140 -14.58 -5.28 -9.20
C TRP A 140 -14.42 -6.21 -10.41
N ASN A 141 -15.46 -6.94 -10.82
CA ASN A 141 -15.41 -7.95 -11.88
C ASN A 141 -14.37 -9.08 -11.66
N ILE A 142 -13.92 -9.29 -10.42
CA ILE A 142 -12.87 -10.25 -10.08
C ILE A 142 -13.47 -11.61 -9.70
N SER A 143 -12.90 -12.70 -10.24
CA SER A 143 -13.20 -14.06 -9.79
C SER A 143 -12.38 -14.42 -8.53
N ILE A 144 -12.78 -15.46 -7.78
CA ILE A 144 -12.00 -15.91 -6.61
C ILE A 144 -10.60 -16.37 -7.03
N GLY A 145 -10.44 -16.96 -8.21
CA GLY A 145 -9.13 -17.36 -8.73
C GLY A 145 -8.24 -16.15 -8.98
N ASP A 146 -8.78 -15.13 -9.65
CA ASP A 146 -8.03 -13.90 -9.95
C ASP A 146 -7.74 -13.07 -8.70
N PHE A 147 -8.60 -13.15 -7.69
CA PHE A 147 -8.34 -12.57 -6.38
C PHE A 147 -7.04 -13.12 -5.78
N TRP A 148 -6.78 -14.44 -5.83
CA TRP A 148 -5.57 -15.00 -5.25
C TRP A 148 -4.30 -14.58 -5.99
N LYS A 149 -4.38 -14.44 -7.33
CA LYS A 149 -3.29 -13.84 -8.12
C LYS A 149 -3.00 -12.42 -7.62
N LEU A 150 -4.02 -11.57 -7.55
CA LEU A 150 -3.91 -10.20 -7.05
C LEU A 150 -3.40 -10.13 -5.62
N ALA A 151 -3.86 -11.01 -4.73
CA ALA A 151 -3.41 -11.08 -3.35
C ALA A 151 -1.91 -11.41 -3.26
N THR A 152 -1.41 -12.33 -4.07
CA THR A 152 0.03 -12.64 -4.10
C THR A 152 0.87 -11.52 -4.70
N GLU A 153 0.34 -10.78 -5.66
CA GLU A 153 0.98 -9.56 -6.16
C GLU A 153 1.02 -8.48 -5.07
N LEU A 154 -0.07 -8.28 -4.34
CA LEU A 154 -0.17 -7.29 -3.27
C LEU A 154 0.83 -7.58 -2.14
N VAL A 155 0.96 -8.84 -1.74
CA VAL A 155 1.95 -9.27 -0.74
C VAL A 155 3.38 -9.02 -1.21
N LYS A 156 3.65 -8.98 -2.52
CA LYS A 156 4.98 -8.65 -3.07
C LYS A 156 5.15 -7.17 -3.38
N ASP A 157 4.08 -6.40 -3.31
CA ASP A 157 4.06 -5.02 -3.76
C ASP A 157 4.98 -4.17 -2.87
N ALA A 158 5.88 -3.41 -3.51
CA ALA A 158 6.89 -2.64 -2.79
C ALA A 158 6.26 -1.58 -1.87
N TYR A 159 5.11 -1.01 -2.22
CA TYR A 159 4.39 -0.08 -1.36
C TYR A 159 3.86 -0.78 -0.11
N ILE A 160 3.29 -1.98 -0.25
CA ILE A 160 2.83 -2.78 0.87
C ILE A 160 3.99 -3.20 1.77
N MET A 161 5.07 -3.73 1.21
CA MET A 161 6.25 -4.12 2.00
C MET A 161 6.85 -2.94 2.78
N ARG A 162 6.82 -1.74 2.20
CA ARG A 162 7.30 -0.51 2.87
C ARG A 162 6.36 -0.06 3.99
N ARG A 163 5.05 -0.10 3.76
CA ARG A 163 4.05 0.44 4.70
C ARG A 163 3.64 -0.56 5.79
N PHE A 164 3.63 -1.83 5.44
CA PHE A 164 3.25 -2.96 6.26
C PHE A 164 4.31 -4.07 6.13
N PRO A 165 5.56 -3.88 6.62
CA PRO A 165 6.56 -4.94 6.60
C PRO A 165 6.00 -6.24 7.18
N HIS A 166 6.08 -7.34 6.44
CA HIS A 166 5.43 -8.60 6.80
C HIS A 166 6.17 -9.83 6.27
N SER A 167 5.82 -11.02 6.74
CA SER A 167 6.41 -12.31 6.33
C SER A 167 5.40 -13.27 5.68
N LEU A 168 4.38 -12.72 5.01
CA LEU A 168 3.37 -13.53 4.31
C LEU A 168 3.96 -14.22 3.07
N PRO A 169 3.49 -15.44 2.72
CA PRO A 169 3.97 -16.16 1.55
C PRO A 169 3.58 -15.45 0.26
N SER A 170 4.50 -15.42 -0.69
CA SER A 170 4.31 -14.74 -1.98
C SER A 170 3.77 -15.66 -3.09
N SER A 171 3.40 -16.90 -2.76
CA SER A 171 2.86 -17.90 -3.69
C SER A 171 1.47 -18.34 -3.26
N GLU A 172 0.54 -18.45 -4.21
CA GLU A 172 -0.86 -18.81 -3.94
C GLU A 172 -0.96 -20.13 -3.18
N ARG A 173 -0.11 -21.09 -3.55
CA ARG A 173 -0.02 -22.43 -2.94
C ARG A 173 0.19 -22.37 -1.43
N HIS A 174 0.86 -21.34 -0.93
CA HIS A 174 1.16 -21.17 0.50
C HIS A 174 0.32 -20.08 1.15
N LEU A 175 0.00 -19.01 0.42
CA LEU A 175 -0.78 -17.89 0.94
C LEU A 175 -2.23 -18.30 1.25
N LYS A 176 -2.87 -19.03 0.34
CA LYS A 176 -4.27 -19.44 0.51
C LYS A 176 -4.47 -20.40 1.70
N PRO A 177 -3.65 -21.46 1.89
CA PRO A 177 -3.73 -22.26 3.11
C PRO A 177 -3.47 -21.47 4.40
N ARG A 178 -2.50 -20.53 4.39
CA ARG A 178 -2.20 -19.68 5.55
C ARG A 178 -3.38 -18.78 5.90
N PHE A 179 -4.04 -18.19 4.91
CA PHE A 179 -5.28 -17.44 5.12
C PHE A 179 -6.40 -18.33 5.67
N ASN A 180 -6.59 -19.52 5.11
CA ASN A 180 -7.63 -20.44 5.57
C ASN A 180 -7.41 -20.91 7.02
N ALA A 181 -6.16 -21.03 7.46
CA ALA A 181 -5.83 -21.30 8.87
C ALA A 181 -6.19 -20.08 9.73
N PHE A 182 -5.76 -18.89 9.32
CA PHE A 182 -6.03 -17.63 10.03
C PHE A 182 -7.52 -17.33 10.25
N VAL A 183 -8.39 -17.65 9.29
CA VAL A 183 -9.85 -17.40 9.41
C VAL A 183 -10.56 -18.45 10.28
N LYS A 184 -9.93 -19.60 10.54
CA LYS A 184 -10.50 -20.65 11.39
C LYS A 184 -10.23 -20.44 12.88
N ASP A 185 -9.14 -19.74 13.20
CA ASP A 185 -8.76 -19.33 14.55
C ASP A 185 -9.59 -18.11 15.01
#